data_AF-A0A523WG19-F1
#
_entry.id   AF-A0A523WG19-F1
#
_cell.length_a   1.000
_cell.length_b   1.000
_cell.length_c   1.000
_cell.angle_alpha   90.00
_cell.angle_beta   90.00
_cell.angle_gamma   90.00
#
_symmetry.space_group_name_H-M   'P 1'
#
loop_
_entity.id
_entity.type
_entity.pdbx_description
1 polymer ?
#
loop_
_entity_poly.entity_id
_entity_poly.type
_entity_poly.pdbx_seq_one_letter_code
_entity_poly.pdbx_strand_id
1 'polypeptide(L)'
;MKKRVTAIILSSFFLLNLYPLCLMSFCYAGEKILTLNGDQFSPLSVGAYSSTQLSGRSCKLFGILQSAYVIYDFRVPKYLDSFAASARVKNPRGKKIDVYLHNYGTKEEQQMLSKPDLDSKWIRWESVLIDGDWRSRSPEFIWARSKTGALDFLGTYGVVRLMFYADGGLPPDEDEIYFIDKVGLIWSEGINIDSLLQALSSDKVWREGDFLVTEGIGIRPPGVPPGQARAMAMRAATVGAQRNFAEVLGEIETVKSGSQAKSIAATTVRGARIRETKYLEDGSVKVIVELPLSALKQK
;
A
#
# COMPACT_ATOMS: atom_id res chain seq x y z
N MET A 1 76.70 -12.06 -35.98
CA MET A 1 75.92 -12.99 -36.85
C MET A 1 74.73 -13.49 -36.04
N LYS A 2 73.56 -12.84 -36.08
CA LYS A 2 72.40 -13.19 -36.93
C LYS A 2 72.05 -14.68 -36.94
N LYS A 3 71.04 -15.07 -36.15
CA LYS A 3 69.73 -15.52 -36.68
C LYS A 3 68.66 -15.47 -35.58
N ARG A 4 67.58 -14.75 -35.93
CA ARG A 4 66.31 -14.62 -35.21
C ARG A 4 65.51 -15.92 -35.37
N VAL A 5 64.78 -16.33 -34.34
CA VAL A 5 63.49 -17.01 -34.54
C VAL A 5 62.47 -16.36 -33.61
N THR A 6 61.47 -15.79 -34.27
CA THR A 6 60.28 -15.14 -33.78
C THR A 6 59.25 -16.20 -33.40
N ALA A 7 58.60 -16.08 -32.25
CA ALA A 7 57.34 -16.78 -31.99
C ALA A 7 56.34 -15.79 -31.39
N ILE A 8 55.51 -15.26 -32.29
CA ILE A 8 54.29 -14.51 -31.99
C ILE A 8 53.18 -15.56 -31.88
N ILE A 9 52.50 -15.63 -30.73
CA ILE A 9 51.16 -16.23 -30.64
C ILE A 9 50.24 -15.17 -30.05
N LEU A 10 49.60 -14.43 -30.96
CA LEU A 10 48.30 -13.81 -30.74
C LEU A 10 47.24 -14.91 -30.87
N SER A 11 46.31 -15.00 -29.92
CA SER A 11 44.97 -15.52 -30.21
C SER A 11 43.95 -15.05 -29.17
N SER A 12 43.01 -14.21 -29.65
CA SER A 12 41.58 -14.15 -29.28
C SER A 12 41.24 -13.60 -27.89
N PHE A 13 40.91 -12.33 -27.70
CA PHE A 13 39.69 -11.63 -28.14
C PHE A 13 38.38 -12.45 -27.99
N PHE A 14 37.54 -11.97 -27.07
CA PHE A 14 36.08 -11.96 -27.09
C PHE A 14 35.36 -13.30 -27.32
N LEU A 15 34.57 -13.74 -26.33
CA LEU A 15 33.12 -14.00 -26.50
C LEU A 15 32.47 -14.34 -25.13
N LEU A 16 31.57 -13.44 -24.73
CA LEU A 16 30.32 -13.70 -24.00
C LEU A 16 30.40 -14.37 -22.62
N ASN A 17 30.54 -13.52 -21.61
CA ASN A 17 29.85 -13.67 -20.32
C ASN A 17 28.33 -13.59 -20.59
N LEU A 18 27.72 -14.72 -20.94
CA LEU A 18 26.28 -14.92 -20.94
C LEU A 18 25.90 -15.50 -19.59
N TYR A 19 25.89 -14.66 -18.55
CA TYR A 19 25.04 -14.93 -17.40
C TYR A 19 23.62 -14.60 -17.84
N PRO A 20 22.70 -15.58 -17.99
CA PRO A 20 21.31 -15.23 -18.09
C PRO A 20 20.92 -14.63 -16.73
N LEU A 21 20.70 -13.32 -16.74
CA LEU A 21 19.83 -12.58 -15.85
C LEU A 21 18.45 -13.26 -15.88
N CYS A 22 18.34 -14.41 -15.23
CA CYS A 22 17.07 -15.02 -14.87
C CYS A 22 16.75 -14.54 -13.46
N LEU A 23 16.45 -13.24 -13.35
CA LEU A 23 15.55 -12.76 -12.31
C LEU A 23 14.19 -13.36 -12.65
N MET A 24 14.01 -14.62 -12.26
CA MET A 24 12.71 -15.24 -12.15
C MET A 24 11.93 -14.38 -11.16
N SER A 25 11.07 -13.52 -11.69
CA SER A 25 9.93 -13.00 -10.93
C SER A 25 9.08 -14.19 -10.55
N PHE A 26 9.41 -14.80 -9.42
CA PHE A 26 8.47 -15.64 -8.67
C PHE A 26 7.37 -14.71 -8.19
N CYS A 27 6.43 -14.36 -9.07
CA CYS A 27 5.12 -13.95 -8.62
C CYS A 27 4.50 -15.20 -8.01
N TYR A 28 4.45 -15.25 -6.68
CA TYR A 28 3.66 -16.27 -6.01
C TYR A 28 2.20 -16.10 -6.46
N ALA A 29 1.52 -17.21 -6.75
CA ALA A 29 0.10 -17.16 -7.10
C ALA A 29 -0.67 -16.49 -5.95
N GLY A 30 -1.28 -15.32 -6.23
CA GLY A 30 -2.00 -14.51 -5.24
C GLY A 30 -1.31 -13.21 -4.79
N GLU A 31 -0.15 -12.86 -5.35
CA GLU A 31 0.46 -11.54 -5.13
C GLU A 31 -0.25 -10.46 -5.97
N LYS A 32 -0.62 -9.35 -5.32
CA LYS A 32 -1.02 -8.10 -5.97
C LYS A 32 0.14 -7.14 -5.99
N ILE A 33 0.23 -6.41 -7.09
CA ILE A 33 1.24 -5.39 -7.30
C ILE A 33 0.52 -4.09 -7.66
N LEU A 34 0.73 -3.05 -6.85
CA LEU A 34 0.34 -1.68 -7.19
C LEU A 34 1.57 -0.90 -7.60
N THR A 35 1.60 -0.39 -8.82
CA THR A 35 2.75 0.34 -9.36
C THR A 35 2.37 1.79 -9.66
N LEU A 36 3.24 2.70 -9.25
CA LEU A 36 3.25 4.11 -9.62
C LEU A 36 4.40 4.37 -10.60
N ASN A 37 4.16 5.19 -11.61
CA ASN A 37 5.24 5.75 -12.42
C ASN A 37 6.05 6.72 -11.58
N GLY A 38 7.30 6.93 -11.98
CA GLY A 38 8.24 7.78 -11.27
C GLY A 38 7.69 9.17 -11.01
N ASP A 39 6.96 9.76 -11.94
CA ASP A 39 6.42 11.12 -11.84
C ASP A 39 5.11 11.26 -11.01
N GLN A 40 4.55 10.15 -10.51
CA GLN A 40 3.34 10.14 -9.69
C GLN A 40 3.66 10.29 -8.19
N PHE A 41 4.61 11.17 -7.87
CA PHE A 41 5.02 11.43 -6.50
C PHE A 41 4.15 12.50 -5.82
N SER A 42 4.18 12.51 -4.49
CA SER A 42 3.43 13.41 -3.63
C SER A 42 3.95 14.85 -3.77
N PRO A 43 3.08 15.89 -3.73
CA PRO A 43 3.51 17.29 -3.74
C PRO A 43 4.33 17.70 -2.50
N LEU A 44 4.40 16.82 -1.48
CA LEU A 44 5.25 17.01 -0.29
C LEU A 44 6.73 16.69 -0.54
N SER A 45 7.08 16.17 -1.71
CA SER A 45 8.46 15.84 -2.10
C SER A 45 9.32 17.09 -2.25
N VAL A 46 10.62 16.99 -1.94
CA VAL A 46 11.58 18.10 -1.98
C VAL A 46 12.77 17.71 -2.86
N GLY A 47 13.14 18.57 -3.81
CA GLY A 47 14.23 18.29 -4.76
C GLY A 47 13.92 17.21 -5.80
N ALA A 48 12.63 16.90 -5.99
CA ALA A 48 12.13 15.91 -6.94
C ALA A 48 11.42 16.58 -8.13
N TYR A 49 11.75 16.16 -9.35
CA TYR A 49 11.20 16.74 -10.58
C TYR A 49 10.75 15.65 -11.55
N SER A 50 9.59 15.84 -12.17
CA SER A 50 9.15 14.96 -13.25
C SER A 50 10.06 15.12 -14.47
N SER A 51 10.47 14.01 -15.07
CA SER A 51 11.28 13.96 -16.28
C SER A 51 10.70 12.93 -17.26
N THR A 52 10.93 13.17 -18.55
CA THR A 52 10.54 12.26 -19.64
C THR A 52 11.73 11.60 -20.34
N GLN A 53 12.96 11.90 -19.89
CA GLN A 53 14.18 11.66 -20.69
C GLN A 53 14.66 10.21 -20.77
N LEU A 54 14.20 9.28 -19.92
CA LEU A 54 14.95 8.02 -19.68
C LEU A 54 14.21 6.68 -19.78
N SER A 55 12.95 6.66 -20.23
CA SER A 55 12.17 5.45 -20.64
C SER A 55 10.65 5.68 -20.57
N GLY A 56 10.22 6.89 -20.26
CA GLY A 56 8.84 7.20 -19.90
C GLY A 56 8.80 8.29 -18.84
N ARG A 57 7.72 8.32 -18.05
CA ARG A 57 7.49 9.29 -16.99
C ARG A 57 8.30 8.90 -15.73
N SER A 58 9.42 9.56 -15.49
CA SER A 58 10.32 9.29 -14.37
C SER A 58 10.40 10.48 -13.39
N CYS A 59 10.90 10.22 -12.19
CA CYS A 59 11.29 11.26 -11.24
C CYS A 59 12.82 11.40 -11.25
N LYS A 60 13.30 12.63 -11.33
CA LYS A 60 14.69 13.01 -11.11
C LYS A 60 14.80 13.60 -9.71
N LEU A 61 15.59 12.95 -8.85
CA LEU A 61 15.85 13.37 -7.47
C LEU A 61 17.28 13.91 -7.36
N PHE A 62 17.43 15.13 -6.85
CA PHE A 62 18.73 15.81 -6.73
C PHE A 62 19.13 15.98 -5.27
N GLY A 63 20.01 15.13 -4.76
CA GLY A 63 20.59 15.29 -3.43
C GLY A 63 21.84 16.17 -3.45
N ILE A 64 21.81 17.35 -4.08
CA ILE A 64 23.01 18.20 -4.18
C ILE A 64 22.93 19.30 -3.13
N LEU A 65 23.96 19.46 -2.29
CA LEU A 65 24.13 20.47 -1.21
C LEU A 65 23.12 20.42 -0.05
N GLN A 66 21.90 19.97 -0.31
CA GLN A 66 20.84 19.78 0.66
C GLN A 66 20.23 18.39 0.48
N SER A 67 19.71 17.83 1.55
CA SER A 67 18.94 16.60 1.48
C SER A 67 17.73 16.77 0.57
N ALA A 68 17.49 15.78 -0.29
CA ALA A 68 16.31 15.74 -1.14
C ALA A 68 15.58 14.43 -0.95
N TYR A 69 14.27 14.44 -1.12
CA TYR A 69 13.46 13.24 -1.00
C TYR A 69 12.24 13.26 -1.91
N VAL A 70 11.83 12.08 -2.33
CA VAL A 70 10.59 11.87 -3.07
C VAL A 70 9.67 10.90 -2.32
N ILE A 71 8.40 11.27 -2.19
CA ILE A 71 7.39 10.50 -1.46
C ILE A 71 6.39 9.92 -2.46
N TYR A 72 6.08 8.63 -2.31
CA TYR A 72 5.06 7.93 -3.06
C TYR A 72 3.92 7.50 -2.12
N ASP A 73 2.70 7.96 -2.41
CA ASP A 73 1.49 7.65 -1.66
C ASP A 73 0.74 6.48 -2.34
N PHE A 74 0.74 5.30 -1.71
CA PHE A 74 0.04 4.12 -2.21
C PHE A 74 -1.28 3.94 -1.49
N ARG A 75 -2.39 3.91 -2.25
CA ARG A 75 -3.71 3.52 -1.72
C ARG A 75 -3.87 2.00 -1.81
N VAL A 76 -3.89 1.35 -0.67
CA VAL A 76 -3.96 -0.10 -0.52
C VAL A 76 -5.17 -0.48 0.36
N PRO A 77 -5.62 -1.74 0.33
CA PRO A 77 -6.74 -2.15 1.16
C PRO A 77 -6.47 -1.94 2.66
N LYS A 78 -7.51 -1.56 3.42
CA LYS A 78 -7.40 -1.30 4.88
C LYS A 78 -7.06 -2.55 5.71
N TYR A 79 -7.17 -3.72 5.11
CA TYR A 79 -6.86 -5.01 5.70
C TYR A 79 -5.49 -5.54 5.27
N LEU A 80 -4.66 -4.70 4.63
CA LEU A 80 -3.30 -5.06 4.30
C LEU A 80 -2.55 -5.46 5.57
N ASP A 81 -2.09 -6.71 5.61
CA ASP A 81 -1.40 -7.29 6.76
C ASP A 81 0.11 -7.07 6.67
N SER A 82 0.69 -7.38 5.51
CA SER A 82 2.11 -7.16 5.23
C SER A 82 2.32 -6.76 3.77
N PHE A 83 3.38 -6.01 3.50
CA PHE A 83 3.76 -5.64 2.13
C PHE A 83 5.28 -5.60 1.95
N ALA A 84 5.71 -5.76 0.71
CA ALA A 84 7.06 -5.50 0.23
C ALA A 84 7.04 -4.27 -0.69
N ALA A 85 8.19 -3.64 -0.86
CA ALA A 85 8.36 -2.54 -1.79
C ALA A 85 9.35 -2.93 -2.90
N SER A 86 9.17 -2.32 -4.06
CA SER A 86 10.07 -2.44 -5.19
C SER A 86 10.17 -1.11 -5.92
N ALA A 87 11.27 -0.88 -6.62
CA ALA A 87 11.43 0.29 -7.46
C ALA A 87 12.45 0.03 -8.56
N ARG A 88 12.33 0.76 -9.65
CA ARG A 88 13.36 0.86 -10.67
C ARG A 88 14.05 2.20 -10.51
N VAL A 89 15.30 2.19 -10.04
CA VAL A 89 16.11 3.38 -9.77
C VAL A 89 17.41 3.27 -10.53
N LYS A 90 17.67 4.22 -11.43
CA LYS A 90 19.00 4.38 -12.05
C LYS A 90 19.82 5.31 -11.18
N ASN A 91 21.05 4.88 -10.91
CA ASN A 91 21.96 5.55 -10.03
C ASN A 91 23.33 5.60 -10.69
N PRO A 92 23.52 6.54 -11.63
CA PRO A 92 24.69 6.58 -12.49
C PRO A 92 26.01 6.74 -11.72
N ARG A 93 25.98 7.09 -10.43
CA ARG A 93 27.15 7.34 -9.59
C ARG A 93 27.38 6.29 -8.50
N GLY A 94 26.48 5.32 -8.36
CA GLY A 94 26.63 4.25 -7.37
C GLY A 94 26.63 4.77 -5.92
N LYS A 95 25.75 5.73 -5.60
CA LYS A 95 25.56 6.22 -4.23
C LYS A 95 24.41 5.50 -3.53
N LYS A 96 24.45 5.41 -2.20
CA LYS A 96 23.36 4.75 -1.47
C LYS A 96 22.18 5.70 -1.38
N ILE A 97 20.99 5.17 -1.60
CA ILE A 97 19.74 5.86 -1.32
C ILE A 97 19.09 5.22 -0.11
N ASP A 98 18.57 6.05 0.80
CA ASP A 98 17.84 5.57 1.96
C ASP A 98 16.35 5.47 1.63
N VAL A 99 15.71 4.42 2.11
CA VAL A 99 14.27 4.18 1.95
C VAL A 99 13.60 4.26 3.31
N TYR A 100 12.57 5.08 3.41
CA TYR A 100 11.81 5.31 4.65
C TYR A 100 10.32 4.98 4.46
N LEU A 101 9.68 4.59 5.55
CA LEU A 101 8.24 4.40 5.65
C LEU A 101 7.66 5.38 6.66
N HIS A 102 6.51 5.97 6.34
CA HIS A 102 5.81 6.81 7.30
C HIS A 102 5.02 5.96 8.29
N ASN A 103 5.32 6.10 9.57
CA ASN A 103 4.60 5.49 10.68
C ASN A 103 3.49 6.42 11.18
N TYR A 104 2.24 5.99 11.10
CA TYR A 104 1.09 6.67 11.70
C TYR A 104 0.84 6.27 13.16
N GLY A 105 1.57 5.25 13.66
CA GLY A 105 1.48 4.78 15.03
C GLY A 105 2.19 5.69 16.04
N THR A 106 2.32 5.19 17.27
CA THR A 106 2.92 5.94 18.38
C THR A 106 4.44 5.88 18.42
N LYS A 107 5.06 4.88 17.78
CA LYS A 107 6.52 4.75 17.75
C LYS A 107 7.13 5.87 16.92
N GLU A 108 8.22 6.43 17.42
CA GLU A 108 9.04 7.39 16.72
C GLU A 108 10.42 6.79 16.46
N GLU A 109 11.07 7.21 15.37
CA GLU A 109 12.46 6.88 15.10
C GLU A 109 13.32 7.55 16.18
N GLN A 110 14.33 6.82 16.67
CA GLN A 110 15.30 7.40 17.60
C GLN A 110 16.01 8.55 16.89
N GLN A 111 16.13 9.71 17.55
CA GLN A 111 16.76 10.91 16.97
C GLN A 111 18.18 10.66 16.44
N MET A 112 18.91 9.69 17.00
CA MET A 112 20.25 9.31 16.53
C MET A 112 20.24 8.57 15.18
N LEU A 113 19.10 8.01 14.77
CA LEU A 113 18.90 7.32 13.50
C LEU A 113 18.15 8.18 12.48
N SER A 114 17.34 9.14 12.95
CA SER A 114 16.63 10.09 12.09
C SER A 114 17.61 11.09 11.46
N LYS A 115 17.32 11.47 10.22
CA LYS A 115 17.99 12.61 9.58
C LYS A 115 17.50 13.90 10.26
N PRO A 116 18.38 14.90 10.49
CA PRO A 116 18.04 16.08 11.29
C PRO A 116 16.84 16.87 10.76
N ASP A 117 16.59 16.83 9.45
CA ASP A 117 15.50 17.55 8.80
C ASP A 117 14.23 16.71 8.59
N LEU A 118 14.21 15.47 9.10
CA LEU A 118 13.12 14.53 8.88
C LEU A 118 12.28 14.34 10.15
N ASP A 119 10.95 14.39 9.99
CA ASP A 119 9.98 14.10 11.04
C ASP A 119 10.22 12.68 11.62
N SER A 120 10.14 12.53 12.95
CA SER A 120 10.40 11.27 13.66
C SER A 120 9.40 10.16 13.33
N LYS A 121 8.32 10.46 12.62
CA LYS A 121 7.37 9.47 12.06
C LYS A 121 7.91 8.76 10.83
N TRP A 122 8.94 9.27 10.17
CA TRP A 122 9.62 8.49 9.14
C TRP A 122 10.55 7.48 9.80
N ILE A 123 10.31 6.20 9.53
CA ILE A 123 11.13 5.10 10.02
C ILE A 123 11.97 4.59 8.86
N ARG A 124 13.29 4.59 9.01
CA ARG A 124 14.19 4.04 7.99
C ARG A 124 13.94 2.55 7.83
N TRP A 125 13.61 2.14 6.61
CA TRP A 125 13.45 0.73 6.26
C TRP A 125 14.80 0.13 5.88
N GLU A 126 15.49 0.69 4.89
CA GLU A 126 16.79 0.20 4.45
C GLU A 126 17.63 1.28 3.76
N SER A 127 18.94 1.04 3.66
CA SER A 127 19.89 1.86 2.90
C SER A 127 20.50 0.99 1.82
N VAL A 128 20.33 1.38 0.56
CA VAL A 128 20.59 0.49 -0.57
C VAL A 128 21.37 1.16 -1.68
N LEU A 129 22.33 0.41 -2.22
CA LEU A 129 22.99 0.74 -3.48
C LEU A 129 22.14 0.13 -4.60
N ILE A 130 21.29 0.94 -5.23
CA ILE A 130 20.41 0.49 -6.32
C ILE A 130 20.97 1.02 -7.64
N ASP A 131 21.17 0.17 -8.64
CA ASP A 131 21.31 0.57 -10.04
C ASP A 131 20.52 -0.42 -10.92
N GLY A 132 19.27 -0.08 -11.21
CA GLY A 132 18.29 -0.94 -11.86
C GLY A 132 17.08 -1.26 -10.95
N ASP A 133 16.71 -2.53 -10.88
CA ASP A 133 15.55 -2.98 -10.10
C ASP A 133 15.95 -3.27 -8.64
N TRP A 134 15.24 -2.64 -7.71
CA TRP A 134 15.28 -2.88 -6.27
C TRP A 134 13.98 -3.52 -5.81
N ARG A 135 14.11 -4.41 -4.83
CA ARG A 135 13.04 -5.02 -4.04
C ARG A 135 13.54 -5.04 -2.61
N SER A 136 12.65 -4.75 -1.65
CA SER A 136 12.99 -4.74 -0.24
C SER A 136 13.57 -6.07 0.20
N ARG A 137 14.59 -6.05 1.07
CA ARG A 137 15.30 -7.29 1.48
C ARG A 137 15.36 -7.52 2.98
N SER A 138 15.24 -6.48 3.80
CA SER A 138 15.47 -6.60 5.24
C SER A 138 14.51 -5.74 6.08
N PRO A 139 13.31 -6.25 6.41
CA PRO A 139 12.74 -7.50 5.90
C PRO A 139 12.22 -7.34 4.46
N GLU A 140 12.06 -8.46 3.74
CA GLU A 140 11.43 -8.45 2.42
C GLU A 140 9.99 -7.95 2.52
N PHE A 141 9.19 -8.55 3.42
CA PHE A 141 7.85 -8.09 3.76
C PHE A 141 7.84 -7.49 5.16
N ILE A 142 7.23 -6.31 5.30
CA ILE A 142 7.00 -5.66 6.59
C ILE A 142 5.53 -5.77 6.98
N TRP A 143 5.27 -6.03 8.26
CA TRP A 143 3.92 -5.97 8.82
C TRP A 143 3.42 -4.53 8.76
N ALA A 144 2.25 -4.32 8.16
CA ALA A 144 1.62 -3.01 8.04
C ALA A 144 1.24 -2.43 9.40
N ARG A 145 0.90 -3.29 10.37
CA ARG A 145 0.57 -2.89 11.74
C ARG A 145 1.20 -3.82 12.77
N SER A 146 1.69 -3.23 13.85
CA SER A 146 2.07 -3.97 15.05
C SER A 146 0.85 -4.22 15.94
N LYS A 147 0.88 -5.30 16.73
CA LYS A 147 -0.18 -5.64 17.70
C LYS A 147 -0.47 -4.53 18.72
N THR A 148 0.53 -3.71 19.05
CA THR A 148 0.44 -2.62 20.01
C THR A 148 -0.03 -1.30 19.39
N GLY A 149 -0.15 -1.23 18.06
CA GLY A 149 -0.38 0.03 17.34
C GLY A 149 0.82 0.99 17.35
N ALA A 150 1.98 0.56 17.87
CA ALA A 150 3.19 1.37 17.89
C ALA A 150 3.73 1.63 16.47
N LEU A 151 3.72 0.60 15.63
CA LEU A 151 3.87 0.70 14.19
C LEU A 151 2.51 0.57 13.50
N ASP A 152 2.18 1.53 12.64
CA ASP A 152 1.04 1.52 11.71
C ASP A 152 1.46 2.25 10.44
N PHE A 153 1.84 1.52 9.39
CA PHE A 153 2.27 2.09 8.11
C PHE A 153 1.11 2.33 7.14
N LEU A 154 -0.11 1.97 7.52
CA LEU A 154 -1.29 1.98 6.65
C LEU A 154 -2.16 3.24 6.84
N GLY A 155 -2.08 3.89 8.00
CA GLY A 155 -2.84 5.09 8.32
C GLY A 155 -4.36 4.89 8.27
N THR A 156 -5.12 5.98 8.47
CA THR A 156 -6.59 5.93 8.59
C THR A 156 -7.31 5.64 7.27
N TYR A 157 -6.66 5.93 6.13
CA TYR A 157 -7.28 5.84 4.80
C TYR A 157 -6.68 4.75 3.91
N GLY A 158 -5.91 3.82 4.48
CA GLY A 158 -5.23 2.80 3.68
C GLY A 158 -4.14 3.40 2.80
N VAL A 159 -3.41 4.40 3.30
CA VAL A 159 -2.33 5.06 2.58
C VAL A 159 -1.01 4.62 3.18
N VAL A 160 -0.20 3.92 2.39
CA VAL A 160 1.20 3.63 2.71
C VAL A 160 2.07 4.67 2.04
N ARG A 161 2.94 5.34 2.81
CA ARG A 161 3.90 6.30 2.26
C ARG A 161 5.30 5.72 2.27
N LEU A 162 5.91 5.69 1.09
CA LEU A 162 7.29 5.30 0.89
C LEU A 162 8.08 6.52 0.46
N MET A 163 9.24 6.75 1.07
CA MET A 163 10.12 7.86 0.72
C MET A 163 11.49 7.34 0.30
N PHE A 164 12.00 7.87 -0.82
CA PHE A 164 13.41 7.71 -1.21
C PHE A 164 14.14 9.00 -0.87
N TYR A 165 15.20 8.90 -0.08
CA TYR A 165 15.93 10.03 0.48
C TYR A 165 17.39 10.01 0.03
N ALA A 166 17.84 11.13 -0.52
CA ALA A 166 19.20 11.42 -0.95
C ALA A 166 19.83 12.40 0.06
N ASP A 167 20.95 11.99 0.65
CA ASP A 167 21.50 12.62 1.87
C ASP A 167 22.32 13.88 1.61
N GLY A 168 22.63 14.24 0.36
CA GLY A 168 23.54 15.36 0.09
C GLY A 168 25.01 14.97 0.21
N GLY A 169 25.30 14.19 1.25
CA GLY A 169 26.64 13.82 1.66
C GLY A 169 27.41 14.99 2.29
N LEU A 170 28.39 14.64 3.12
CA LEU A 170 29.48 15.54 3.51
C LEU A 170 30.80 14.82 3.17
N PRO A 171 31.61 15.34 2.25
CA PRO A 171 31.43 16.59 1.49
C PRO A 171 30.24 16.52 0.50
N PRO A 172 29.65 17.67 0.14
CA PRO A 172 28.58 17.70 -0.87
C PRO A 172 29.10 17.15 -2.19
N ASP A 173 28.44 16.13 -2.71
CA ASP A 173 28.74 15.63 -4.04
C ASP A 173 27.87 16.39 -5.05
N GLU A 174 28.50 17.11 -5.98
CA GLU A 174 27.81 17.94 -7.00
C GLU A 174 26.96 17.11 -7.98
N ASP A 175 27.00 15.79 -7.89
CA ASP A 175 26.45 14.85 -8.89
C ASP A 175 25.51 13.77 -8.29
N GLU A 176 24.98 13.96 -7.07
CA GLU A 176 24.04 12.99 -6.48
C GLU A 176 22.64 13.10 -7.12
N ILE A 177 22.47 12.37 -8.23
CA ILE A 177 21.24 12.33 -9.03
C ILE A 177 20.72 10.91 -9.13
N TYR A 178 19.45 10.70 -8.78
CA TYR A 178 18.74 9.45 -8.95
C TYR A 178 17.61 9.62 -9.97
N PHE A 179 17.40 8.60 -10.81
CA PHE A 179 16.23 8.53 -11.70
C PHE A 179 15.34 7.37 -11.28
N ILE A 180 14.18 7.68 -10.75
CA ILE A 180 13.19 6.69 -10.30
C ILE A 180 12.15 6.55 -11.41
N ASP A 181 12.14 5.40 -12.07
CA ASP A 181 11.25 5.14 -13.21
C ASP A 181 9.90 4.60 -12.76
N LYS A 182 9.90 3.70 -11.76
CA LYS A 182 8.71 3.05 -11.22
C LYS A 182 8.91 2.71 -9.76
N VAL A 183 7.82 2.72 -9.00
CA VAL A 183 7.79 2.27 -7.60
C VAL A 183 6.57 1.39 -7.42
N GLY A 184 6.70 0.25 -6.75
CA GLY A 184 5.63 -0.69 -6.53
C GLY A 184 5.55 -1.18 -5.10
N LEU A 185 4.32 -1.41 -4.64
CA LEU A 185 4.05 -2.21 -3.45
C LEU A 185 3.53 -3.59 -3.88
N ILE A 186 4.02 -4.61 -3.19
CA ILE A 186 3.69 -6.02 -3.43
C ILE A 186 3.10 -6.57 -2.14
N TRP A 187 1.97 -7.27 -2.22
CA TRP A 187 1.40 -7.97 -1.07
C TRP A 187 0.63 -9.20 -1.51
N SER A 188 0.42 -10.14 -0.60
CA SER A 188 -0.41 -11.32 -0.86
C SER A 188 -1.88 -11.02 -0.54
N GLU A 189 -2.80 -11.48 -1.40
CA GLU A 189 -4.23 -11.57 -1.08
C GLU A 189 -4.52 -12.76 -0.17
N GLY A 190 -3.82 -12.84 0.96
CA GLY A 190 -4.31 -13.57 2.11
C GLY A 190 -5.04 -12.57 2.98
N ILE A 191 -6.38 -12.57 2.95
CA ILE A 191 -7.12 -11.86 4.01
C ILE A 191 -6.79 -12.58 5.31
N ASN A 192 -5.87 -12.02 6.08
CA ASN A 192 -5.69 -12.40 7.46
C ASN A 192 -6.93 -11.88 8.19
N ILE A 193 -7.90 -12.78 8.37
CA ILE A 193 -9.20 -12.47 8.96
C ILE A 193 -9.03 -11.92 10.37
N ASP A 194 -7.99 -12.35 11.09
CA ASP A 194 -7.70 -11.85 12.42
C ASP A 194 -7.15 -10.42 12.38
N SER A 195 -6.29 -10.09 11.40
CA SER A 195 -5.84 -8.70 11.16
C SER A 195 -6.96 -7.80 10.62
N LEU A 196 -7.88 -8.35 9.80
CA LEU A 196 -9.12 -7.68 9.42
C LEU A 196 -9.92 -7.40 10.70
N LEU A 197 -10.32 -8.39 11.48
CA LEU A 197 -11.09 -8.21 12.72
C LEU A 197 -10.42 -7.26 13.73
N GLN A 198 -9.09 -7.28 13.84
CA GLN A 198 -8.33 -6.37 14.72
C GLN A 198 -8.24 -4.94 14.16
N ALA A 199 -8.18 -4.77 12.84
CA ALA A 199 -8.35 -3.46 12.19
C ALA A 199 -9.79 -2.94 12.26
N LEU A 200 -10.73 -3.87 12.39
CA LEU A 200 -12.17 -3.67 12.47
C LEU A 200 -12.65 -3.53 13.93
N SER A 201 -11.93 -2.81 14.79
CA SER A 201 -12.39 -2.39 16.13
C SER A 201 -13.65 -1.50 16.11
N SER A 202 -14.55 -1.70 15.14
CA SER A 202 -15.90 -1.21 15.10
C SER A 202 -16.81 -2.29 15.66
N ASP A 203 -17.63 -1.94 16.64
CA ASP A 203 -18.70 -2.79 17.21
C ASP A 203 -19.77 -3.22 16.17
N LYS A 204 -19.59 -2.87 14.89
CA LYS A 204 -20.54 -3.07 13.79
C LYS A 204 -20.43 -4.43 13.11
N VAL A 205 -19.26 -5.07 13.12
CA VAL A 205 -19.02 -6.36 12.44
C VAL A 205 -18.25 -7.28 13.36
N TRP A 206 -18.73 -8.51 13.53
CA TRP A 206 -18.11 -9.52 14.38
C TRP A 206 -18.01 -10.87 13.65
N ARG A 207 -17.26 -11.80 14.22
CA ARG A 207 -17.10 -13.16 13.69
C ARG A 207 -17.96 -14.14 14.46
N GLU A 208 -18.69 -14.97 13.74
CA GLU A 208 -19.35 -16.17 14.27
C GLU A 208 -18.97 -17.38 13.43
N GLY A 209 -18.11 -18.25 13.98
CA GLY A 209 -17.60 -19.42 13.25
C GLY A 209 -16.87 -19.03 11.95
N ASP A 210 -17.38 -19.52 10.82
CA ASP A 210 -16.85 -19.28 9.47
C ASP A 210 -17.53 -18.11 8.73
N PHE A 211 -18.24 -17.25 9.46
CA PHE A 211 -18.97 -16.12 8.93
C PHE A 211 -18.54 -14.81 9.61
N LEU A 212 -18.47 -13.75 8.82
CA LEU A 212 -18.57 -12.39 9.34
C LEU A 212 -20.03 -12.01 9.42
N VAL A 213 -20.42 -11.35 10.49
CA VAL A 213 -21.81 -10.99 10.78
C VAL A 213 -21.88 -9.50 11.08
N THR A 214 -22.92 -8.85 10.60
CA THR A 214 -23.24 -7.46 10.91
C THR A 214 -24.73 -7.29 11.11
N GLU A 215 -25.10 -6.22 11.82
CA GLU A 215 -26.49 -5.82 11.99
C GLU A 215 -26.78 -4.50 11.26
N GLY A 216 -28.01 -4.38 10.80
CA GLY A 216 -28.58 -3.13 10.33
C GLY A 216 -29.96 -2.92 10.94
N ILE A 217 -30.27 -1.67 11.28
CA ILE A 217 -31.56 -1.27 11.84
C ILE A 217 -32.24 -0.32 10.87
N GLY A 218 -33.50 -0.60 10.55
CA GLY A 218 -34.33 0.22 9.69
C GLY A 218 -35.58 0.68 10.41
N ILE A 219 -35.87 1.97 10.32
CA ILE A 219 -37.00 2.60 11.00
C ILE A 219 -38.17 2.73 10.03
N ARG A 220 -39.39 2.50 10.52
CA ARG A 220 -40.61 2.67 9.74
C ARG A 220 -40.83 4.16 9.42
N PRO A 221 -41.07 4.54 8.14
CA PRO A 221 -41.41 5.91 7.80
C PRO A 221 -42.82 6.27 8.33
N PRO A 222 -43.01 7.49 8.87
CA PRO A 222 -44.32 7.94 9.34
C PRO A 222 -45.28 8.14 8.15
N GLY A 223 -46.58 7.93 8.39
CA GLY A 223 -47.63 8.20 7.39
C GLY A 223 -47.75 7.17 6.26
N VAL A 224 -47.04 6.05 6.32
CA VAL A 224 -47.07 4.97 5.32
C VAL A 224 -47.90 3.79 5.83
N PRO A 225 -48.72 3.12 4.99
CA PRO A 225 -49.48 1.94 5.39
C PRO A 225 -48.60 0.85 6.02
N PRO A 226 -49.07 0.10 7.05
CA PRO A 226 -48.23 -0.79 7.85
C PRO A 226 -47.41 -1.82 7.06
N GLY A 227 -48.01 -2.43 6.02
CA GLY A 227 -47.31 -3.40 5.17
C GLY A 227 -46.17 -2.78 4.35
N GLN A 228 -46.42 -1.60 3.76
CA GLN A 228 -45.42 -0.85 3.00
C GLN A 228 -44.33 -0.29 3.92
N ALA A 229 -44.70 0.22 5.10
CA ALA A 229 -43.76 0.72 6.09
C ALA A 229 -42.79 -0.38 6.56
N ARG A 230 -43.28 -1.60 6.79
CA ARG A 230 -42.43 -2.76 7.15
C ARG A 230 -41.45 -3.13 6.04
N ALA A 231 -41.90 -3.16 4.78
CA ALA A 231 -41.03 -3.46 3.65
C ALA A 231 -39.93 -2.39 3.47
N MET A 232 -40.27 -1.12 3.68
CA MET A 232 -39.30 -0.02 3.63
C MET A 232 -38.29 -0.09 4.78
N ALA A 233 -38.74 -0.36 6.00
CA ALA A 233 -37.86 -0.55 7.15
C ALA A 233 -36.89 -1.73 6.95
N MET A 234 -37.38 -2.86 6.42
CA MET A 234 -36.50 -4.00 6.09
C MET A 234 -35.43 -3.64 5.05
N ARG A 235 -35.80 -2.93 3.98
CA ARG A 235 -34.83 -2.46 2.97
C ARG A 235 -33.78 -1.53 3.59
N ALA A 236 -34.20 -0.59 4.43
CA ALA A 236 -33.30 0.32 5.12
C ALA A 236 -32.32 -0.44 6.04
N ALA A 237 -32.83 -1.44 6.79
CA ALA A 237 -32.01 -2.30 7.64
C ALA A 237 -30.97 -3.09 6.81
N THR A 238 -31.38 -3.71 5.70
CA THR A 238 -30.47 -4.45 4.80
C THR A 238 -29.40 -3.54 4.21
N VAL A 239 -29.77 -2.32 3.77
CA VAL A 239 -28.80 -1.35 3.24
C VAL A 239 -27.82 -0.90 4.34
N GLY A 240 -28.30 -0.68 5.56
CA GLY A 240 -27.46 -0.36 6.71
C GLY A 240 -26.43 -1.45 6.99
N ALA A 241 -26.87 -2.71 7.02
CA ALA A 241 -26.00 -3.87 7.20
C ALA A 241 -24.97 -4.00 6.06
N GLN A 242 -25.40 -3.87 4.80
CA GLN A 242 -24.48 -3.91 3.65
C GLN A 242 -23.46 -2.76 3.68
N ARG A 243 -23.88 -1.57 4.11
CA ARG A 243 -23.00 -0.42 4.28
C ARG A 243 -21.95 -0.69 5.36
N ASN A 244 -22.34 -1.30 6.48
CA ASN A 244 -21.39 -1.69 7.53
C ASN A 244 -20.33 -2.64 6.96
N PHE A 245 -20.72 -3.67 6.22
CA PHE A 245 -19.75 -4.54 5.55
C PHE A 245 -18.87 -3.80 4.53
N ALA A 246 -19.45 -2.96 3.68
CA ALA A 246 -18.67 -2.26 2.67
C ALA A 246 -17.68 -1.25 3.29
N GLU A 247 -18.04 -0.60 4.40
CA GLU A 247 -17.15 0.31 5.15
C GLU A 247 -15.93 -0.45 5.70
N VAL A 248 -16.20 -1.61 6.27
CA VAL A 248 -15.26 -2.56 6.89
C VAL A 248 -14.32 -3.17 5.85
N LEU A 249 -14.86 -3.58 4.70
CA LEU A 249 -14.09 -4.14 3.59
C LEU A 249 -13.35 -3.06 2.78
N GLY A 250 -13.57 -1.77 3.08
CA GLY A 250 -12.95 -0.66 2.36
C GLY A 250 -13.51 -0.43 0.96
N GLU A 251 -14.72 -0.90 0.66
CA GLU A 251 -15.41 -0.74 -0.63
C GLU A 251 -16.20 0.56 -0.76
N ILE A 252 -16.17 1.43 0.26
CA ILE A 252 -16.84 2.74 0.23
C ILE A 252 -15.79 3.84 0.04
N GLU A 253 -15.87 4.55 -1.09
CA GLU A 253 -15.20 5.83 -1.26
C GLU A 253 -16.07 6.93 -0.62
N THR A 254 -15.56 7.59 0.42
CA THR A 254 -16.16 8.82 0.94
C THR A 254 -15.74 10.00 0.08
N VAL A 255 -16.60 10.42 -0.85
CA VAL A 255 -16.42 11.68 -1.58
C VAL A 255 -16.83 12.83 -0.66
N LYS A 256 -15.86 13.66 -0.26
CA LYS A 256 -16.14 14.95 0.37
C LYS A 256 -16.52 15.95 -0.71
N SER A 257 -17.82 16.13 -0.93
CA SER A 257 -18.33 17.35 -1.55
C SER A 257 -18.87 18.26 -0.44
N GLY A 258 -18.76 19.59 -0.60
CA GLY A 258 -18.96 20.60 0.43
C GLY A 258 -20.07 20.30 1.46
N SER A 259 -19.73 20.47 2.74
CA SER A 259 -20.57 20.39 3.96
C SER A 259 -21.43 19.13 4.17
N GLN A 260 -21.49 18.18 3.23
CA GLN A 260 -22.15 16.88 3.41
C GLN A 260 -21.27 15.77 2.83
N ALA A 261 -20.65 14.98 3.72
CA ALA A 261 -19.97 13.75 3.32
C ALA A 261 -21.02 12.75 2.79
N LYS A 262 -21.10 12.59 1.47
CA LYS A 262 -21.98 11.60 0.83
C LYS A 262 -21.14 10.37 0.52
N SER A 263 -21.28 9.33 1.33
CA SER A 263 -20.68 8.02 1.06
C SER A 263 -21.42 7.36 -0.10
N ILE A 264 -20.74 7.12 -1.22
CA ILE A 264 -21.27 6.32 -2.31
C ILE A 264 -20.89 4.88 -2.00
N ALA A 265 -21.83 4.11 -1.45
CA ALA A 265 -21.60 2.70 -1.16
C ALA A 265 -21.63 1.89 -2.46
N ALA A 266 -20.66 1.00 -2.66
CA ALA A 266 -20.77 -0.06 -3.65
C ALA A 266 -22.08 -0.85 -3.40
N THR A 267 -22.84 -1.08 -4.45
CA THR A 267 -24.29 -1.30 -4.39
C THR A 267 -24.73 -2.64 -3.79
N THR A 268 -23.81 -3.54 -3.40
CA THR A 268 -24.08 -4.78 -2.65
C THR A 268 -22.74 -5.49 -2.37
N VAL A 269 -22.48 -5.91 -1.13
CA VAL A 269 -21.33 -6.76 -0.80
C VAL A 269 -21.59 -8.17 -1.33
N ARG A 270 -20.79 -8.62 -2.31
CA ARG A 270 -20.99 -9.89 -3.01
C ARG A 270 -20.81 -11.07 -2.04
N GLY A 271 -21.78 -11.99 -2.03
CA GLY A 271 -21.77 -13.17 -1.17
C GLY A 271 -22.43 -12.97 0.20
N ALA A 272 -22.77 -11.73 0.58
CA ALA A 272 -23.51 -11.45 1.81
C ALA A 272 -24.96 -11.93 1.70
N ARG A 273 -25.50 -12.51 2.77
CA ARG A 273 -26.85 -13.09 2.83
C ARG A 273 -27.54 -12.70 4.13
N ILE A 274 -28.86 -12.51 4.07
CA ILE A 274 -29.66 -12.26 5.28
C ILE A 274 -29.75 -13.57 6.06
N ARG A 275 -29.27 -13.55 7.31
CA ARG A 275 -29.37 -14.66 8.25
C ARG A 275 -30.68 -14.60 9.02
N GLU A 276 -31.00 -13.42 9.55
CA GLU A 276 -32.17 -13.22 10.40
C GLU A 276 -32.81 -11.86 10.14
N THR A 277 -34.13 -11.80 10.28
CA THR A 277 -34.90 -10.54 10.31
C THR A 277 -35.79 -10.55 11.53
N LYS A 278 -35.59 -9.58 12.42
CA LYS A 278 -36.36 -9.40 13.65
C LYS A 278 -37.18 -8.12 13.59
N TYR A 279 -38.48 -8.26 13.79
CA TYR A 279 -39.39 -7.12 13.91
C TYR A 279 -39.47 -6.72 15.39
N LEU A 280 -39.17 -5.46 15.67
CA LEU A 280 -39.18 -4.91 17.02
C LEU A 280 -40.56 -4.30 17.36
N GLU A 281 -40.86 -4.18 18.65
CA GLU A 281 -42.16 -3.71 19.15
C GLU A 281 -42.44 -2.25 18.78
N ASP A 282 -41.39 -1.42 18.76
CA ASP A 282 -41.42 -0.03 18.28
C ASP A 282 -41.67 0.07 16.76
N GLY A 283 -41.60 -1.06 16.06
CA GLY A 283 -41.78 -1.16 14.64
C GLY A 283 -40.57 -1.01 13.79
N SER A 284 -39.40 -0.81 14.35
CA SER A 284 -38.17 -0.95 13.59
C SER A 284 -37.95 -2.41 13.17
N VAL A 285 -37.11 -2.59 12.17
CA VAL A 285 -36.69 -3.90 11.67
C VAL A 285 -35.19 -4.01 11.87
N LYS A 286 -34.77 -5.06 12.55
CA LYS A 286 -33.36 -5.45 12.66
C LYS A 286 -33.09 -6.57 11.67
N VAL A 287 -32.07 -6.40 10.83
CA VAL A 287 -31.61 -7.43 9.89
C VAL A 287 -30.18 -7.81 10.27
N ILE A 288 -29.95 -9.11 10.42
CA ILE A 288 -28.62 -9.68 10.61
C ILE A 288 -28.18 -10.25 9.26
N VAL A 289 -27.05 -9.78 8.76
CA VAL A 289 -26.46 -10.23 7.50
C VAL A 289 -25.16 -10.95 7.81
N GLU A 290 -24.96 -12.10 7.17
CA GLU A 290 -23.75 -12.89 7.24
C GLU A 290 -23.01 -12.90 5.90
N LEU A 291 -21.69 -13.01 5.97
CA LEU A 291 -20.80 -13.14 4.83
C LEU A 291 -19.85 -14.32 5.10
N PRO A 292 -19.91 -15.41 4.30
CA PRO A 292 -19.00 -16.53 4.49
C PRO A 292 -17.55 -16.10 4.20
N LEU A 293 -16.62 -16.51 5.06
CA LEU A 293 -15.20 -16.19 4.91
C LEU A 293 -14.61 -16.77 3.60
N SER A 294 -15.19 -17.85 3.08
CA SER A 294 -14.81 -18.40 1.78
C SER A 294 -15.13 -17.46 0.61
N ALA A 295 -16.16 -16.64 0.71
CA ALA A 295 -16.50 -15.64 -0.33
C ALA A 295 -15.51 -14.47 -0.37
N LEU A 296 -14.79 -14.22 0.73
CA LEU A 296 -13.72 -13.24 0.78
C LEU A 296 -12.44 -13.71 0.08
N LYS A 297 -12.19 -15.02 0.02
CA LYS A 297 -11.00 -15.63 -0.58
C LYS A 297 -11.06 -15.74 -2.12
N GLN A 298 -12.19 -15.47 -2.75
CA GLN A 298 -12.42 -15.64 -4.19
C GLN A 298 -12.35 -14.34 -5.00
N LYS A 299 -11.73 -13.27 -4.47
CA LYS A 299 -11.49 -12.05 -5.24
C LYS A 299 -10.19 -12.11 -6.04
#